data_AF-A0A7D7ZX29-F1
#
_entry.id   AF-A0A7D7ZX29-F1
#
_cell.length_a   1.000
_cell.length_b   1.000
_cell.length_c   1.000
_cell.angle_alpha   90.00
_cell.angle_beta   90.00
_cell.angle_gamma   90.00
#
_symmetry.space_group_name_H-M   'P 1'
#
loop_
_entity.id
_entity.type
_entity.pdbx_description
1 polymer ?
#
loop_
_entity_poly.entity_id
_entity_poly.type
_entity_poly.pdbx_seq_one_letter_code
_entity_poly.pdbx_strand_id
1 'polypeptide(L)'
;MNLLHFIEQFPDEFSCKSHMKLARSKEGVICKKCQSKKHYWLKSKWMWQCSYCGFRTTLRSGTMMENSNLPIRTWYLAMAFMTFSKKGISAAELQRQLNHTRYTTITTLKSVHIAISNAKRTLLGIYHKIKGKYLQNYLDEFCYKLNRRYFAERLFDRLVVAVTHQYWYKSG
;
A
#
# COMPACT_ATOMS: atom_id res chain seq x y z
N MET A 1 -17.65 7.49 1.97
CA MET A 1 -17.22 8.64 2.78
C MET A 1 -17.09 9.84 1.86
N ASN A 2 -17.56 11.02 2.26
CA ASN A 2 -17.36 12.28 1.54
C ASN A 2 -16.34 13.16 2.29
N LEU A 3 -15.99 14.32 1.73
CA LEU A 3 -14.96 15.20 2.31
C LEU A 3 -15.35 15.75 3.69
N LEU A 4 -16.61 16.15 3.87
CA LEU A 4 -17.09 16.70 5.14
C LEU A 4 -16.99 15.67 6.27
N HIS A 5 -17.51 14.47 6.03
CA HIS A 5 -17.41 13.36 6.99
C HIS A 5 -15.95 12.96 7.28
N PHE A 6 -15.05 13.05 6.29
CA PHE A 6 -13.63 12.80 6.52
C PHE A 6 -13.00 13.86 7.44
N ILE A 7 -13.30 15.14 7.23
CA ILE A 7 -12.75 16.22 8.05
C ILE A 7 -13.27 16.12 9.49
N GLU A 8 -14.54 15.77 9.68
CA GLU A 8 -15.16 15.56 10.99
C GLU A 8 -14.57 14.35 11.71
N GLN A 9 -14.34 13.24 11.00
CA GLN A 9 -13.84 12.00 11.59
C GLN A 9 -12.32 12.02 11.82
N PHE A 10 -11.57 12.75 10.99
CA PHE A 10 -10.10 12.83 11.02
C PHE A 10 -9.60 14.28 11.05
N PRO A 11 -9.96 15.07 12.08
CA PRO A 11 -9.61 16.48 12.14
C PRO A 11 -8.09 16.71 12.30
N ASP A 12 -7.36 15.74 12.85
CA ASP A 12 -5.99 15.92 13.33
C ASP A 12 -5.10 14.65 13.18
N GLU A 13 -3.82 14.75 13.54
CA GLU A 13 -2.86 13.64 13.41
C GLU A 13 -3.16 12.48 14.39
N PHE A 14 -3.66 12.78 15.59
CA PHE A 14 -3.96 11.80 16.62
C PHE A 14 -5.18 10.94 16.24
N SER A 15 -6.24 11.53 15.69
CA SER A 15 -7.39 10.76 15.19
C SER A 15 -6.97 9.79 14.08
N CYS A 16 -6.12 10.24 13.14
CA CYS A 16 -5.54 9.38 12.10
C CYS A 16 -4.69 8.24 12.67
N LYS A 17 -3.77 8.55 13.61
CA LYS A 17 -2.92 7.56 14.28
C LYS A 17 -3.73 6.52 15.04
N SER A 18 -4.77 6.95 15.75
CA SER A 18 -5.64 6.08 16.53
C SER A 18 -6.40 5.11 15.63
N HIS A 19 -6.97 5.62 14.54
CA HIS A 19 -7.63 4.79 13.53
C HIS A 19 -6.66 3.79 12.88
N MET A 20 -5.47 4.25 12.49
CA MET A 20 -4.46 3.40 11.86
C MET A 20 -3.99 2.30 12.80
N LYS A 21 -3.80 2.61 14.09
CA LYS A 21 -3.47 1.63 15.13
C LYS A 21 -4.54 0.54 15.21
N LEU A 22 -5.82 0.93 15.29
CA LEU A 22 -6.93 -0.02 15.39
C LEU A 22 -7.00 -0.92 14.15
N ALA A 23 -6.90 -0.34 12.95
CA ALA A 23 -6.88 -1.11 11.70
C ALA A 23 -5.71 -2.10 11.66
N ARG A 24 -4.50 -1.65 12.01
CA ARG A 24 -3.30 -2.50 12.05
C ARG A 24 -3.37 -3.62 13.11
N SER A 25 -3.95 -3.34 14.27
CA SER A 25 -4.14 -4.38 15.29
C SER A 25 -5.08 -5.48 14.84
N LYS A 26 -6.08 -5.16 14.00
CA LYS A 26 -6.99 -6.15 13.40
C LYS A 26 -6.30 -7.02 12.36
N GLU A 27 -5.50 -6.41 11.47
CA GLU A 27 -4.71 -7.15 10.47
C GLU A 27 -3.60 -8.00 11.09
N GLY A 28 -3.06 -7.54 12.22
CA GLY A 28 -1.95 -8.18 12.91
C GLY A 28 -0.60 -7.58 12.55
N VAL A 29 0.29 -7.54 13.54
CA VAL A 29 1.66 -7.02 13.38
C VAL A 29 2.64 -8.18 13.49
N ILE A 30 3.60 -8.23 12.55
CA ILE A 30 4.65 -9.25 12.50
C ILE A 30 5.99 -8.57 12.79
N CYS A 31 6.79 -9.18 13.65
CA CYS A 31 8.12 -8.68 13.98
C CYS A 31 9.09 -8.90 12.80
N LYS A 32 9.77 -7.84 12.36
CA LYS A 32 10.79 -7.92 11.29
C LYS A 32 12.00 -8.80 11.66
N LYS A 33 12.34 -8.90 12.95
CA LYS A 33 13.49 -9.70 13.41
C LYS A 33 13.17 -11.18 13.60
N CYS A 34 12.13 -11.49 14.38
CA CYS A 34 11.86 -12.87 14.80
C CYS A 34 10.53 -13.44 14.26
N GLN A 35 9.80 -12.69 13.42
CA GLN A 35 8.52 -13.08 12.83
C GLN A 35 7.38 -13.40 13.83
N SER A 36 7.61 -13.23 15.13
CA SER A 36 6.58 -13.40 16.15
C SER A 36 5.41 -12.44 15.91
N LYS A 37 4.19 -12.93 16.17
CA LYS A 37 2.94 -12.14 16.13
C LYS A 37 2.59 -11.53 17.50
N LYS A 38 3.23 -12.00 18.58
CA LYS A 38 2.98 -11.50 19.94
C LYS A 38 3.69 -10.16 20.17
N HIS A 39 2.89 -9.13 20.36
CA HIS A 39 3.34 -7.76 20.59
C HIS A 39 2.50 -7.08 21.67
N TYR A 40 3.07 -6.09 22.33
CA TYR A 40 2.35 -5.19 23.22
C TYR A 40 2.52 -3.74 22.79
N TRP A 41 1.53 -2.92 23.12
CA TRP A 41 1.45 -1.53 22.68
C TRP A 41 2.11 -0.57 23.67
N LEU A 42 3.05 0.24 23.18
CA LEU A 42 3.68 1.32 23.96
C LEU A 42 2.96 2.64 23.67
N LYS A 43 2.06 3.05 24.57
CA LYS A 43 1.23 4.26 24.40
C LYS A 43 2.07 5.55 24.29
N SER A 44 3.13 5.68 25.08
CA SER A 44 4.01 6.86 25.06
C SER A 44 4.81 7.00 23.75
N LYS A 45 5.24 5.88 23.17
CA LYS A 45 6.09 5.87 21.97
C LYS A 45 5.32 5.71 20.66
N TRP A 46 4.03 5.35 20.71
CA TRP A 46 3.22 5.04 19.53
C TRP A 46 3.81 3.90 18.67
N MET A 47 4.26 2.84 19.34
CA MET A 47 4.92 1.69 18.70
C MET A 47 4.47 0.38 19.34
N TRP A 48 4.56 -0.70 18.58
CA TRP A 48 4.52 -2.05 19.13
C TRP A 48 5.91 -2.49 19.55
N GLN A 49 6.01 -3.23 20.65
CA GLN A 49 7.21 -3.94 21.03
C GLN A 49 6.94 -5.45 20.98
N CYS A 50 7.84 -6.19 20.34
CA CYS A 50 7.75 -7.64 20.25
C CYS A 50 8.04 -8.25 21.62
N SER A 51 7.18 -9.18 22.07
CA SER A 51 7.34 -9.87 23.37
C SER A 51 8.54 -10.82 23.40
N TYR A 52 9.03 -11.27 22.23
CA TYR A 52 10.11 -12.26 22.15
C TYR A 52 11.50 -11.61 22.06
N CYS A 53 11.70 -10.70 21.09
CA CYS A 53 13.02 -10.10 20.83
C CYS A 53 13.14 -8.62 21.22
N GLY A 54 12.09 -8.01 21.78
CA GLY A 54 12.07 -6.59 22.16
C GLY A 54 12.13 -5.60 20.99
N PHE A 55 12.13 -6.07 19.74
CA PHE A 55 12.15 -5.19 18.55
C PHE A 55 10.92 -4.30 18.50
N ARG A 56 11.12 -3.02 18.15
CA ARG A 56 10.06 -2.01 18.08
C ARG A 56 9.60 -1.80 16.64
N THR A 57 8.29 -1.79 16.45
CA THR A 57 7.64 -1.62 15.15
C THR A 57 6.77 -0.36 15.20
N THR A 58 7.02 0.59 14.30
CA THR A 58 6.24 1.83 14.23
C THR A 58 4.90 1.61 13.53
N LEU A 59 4.00 2.60 13.61
CA LEU A 59 2.76 2.63 12.82
C LEU A 59 2.99 2.55 11.31
N ARG A 60 4.16 2.97 10.82
CA ARG A 60 4.50 2.98 9.38
C ARG A 60 5.28 1.74 8.95
N SER A 61 5.93 1.07 9.89
CA SER A 61 6.81 -0.05 9.56
C SER A 61 6.02 -1.24 8.99
N GLY A 62 6.48 -1.77 7.86
CA GLY A 62 5.85 -2.84 7.10
C GLY A 62 4.63 -2.41 6.27
N THR A 63 4.44 -1.11 6.00
CA THR A 63 3.33 -0.63 5.16
C THR A 63 3.84 0.15 3.95
N MET A 64 2.92 0.60 3.09
CA MET A 64 3.22 1.55 2.00
C MET A 64 3.82 2.88 2.49
N MET A 65 3.75 3.16 3.80
CA MET A 65 4.33 4.34 4.43
C MET A 65 5.71 4.07 5.05
N GLU A 66 6.30 2.89 4.83
CA GLU A 66 7.67 2.58 5.29
C GLU A 66 8.66 3.66 4.81
N ASN A 67 9.58 4.07 5.70
CA ASN A 67 10.53 5.15 5.45
C ASN A 67 9.94 6.52 5.07
N SER A 68 8.62 6.73 5.19
CA SER A 68 8.02 8.05 5.02
C SER A 68 8.25 8.91 6.26
N ASN A 69 8.80 10.11 6.09
CA ASN A 69 8.90 11.13 7.14
C ASN A 69 7.64 11.99 7.29
N LEU A 70 6.60 11.75 6.49
CA LEU A 70 5.37 12.53 6.51
C LEU A 70 4.48 12.18 7.71
N PRO A 71 3.65 13.14 8.17
CA PRO A 71 2.54 12.88 9.07
C PRO A 71 1.55 11.87 8.48
N ILE A 72 0.93 11.06 9.34
CA ILE A 72 -0.06 10.06 8.93
C ILE A 72 -1.32 10.74 8.38
N ARG A 73 -1.67 11.93 8.87
CA ARG A 73 -2.77 12.74 8.34
C ARG A 73 -2.58 13.12 6.88
N THR A 74 -1.34 13.41 6.45
CA THR A 74 -1.04 13.69 5.04
C THR A 74 -1.34 12.48 4.15
N TRP A 75 -1.03 11.28 4.63
CA TRP A 75 -1.38 10.05 3.93
C TRP A 75 -2.90 9.80 3.92
N TYR A 76 -3.60 10.08 5.02
CA TYR A 76 -5.05 9.97 5.09
C TYR A 76 -5.75 10.92 4.14
N LEU A 77 -5.30 12.18 4.06
CA LEU A 77 -5.79 13.15 3.09
C LEU A 77 -5.55 12.68 1.65
N ALA A 78 -4.34 12.19 1.35
CA ALA A 78 -4.03 11.64 0.02
C ALA A 78 -4.96 10.47 -0.35
N MET A 79 -5.18 9.53 0.58
CA MET A 79 -6.13 8.43 0.41
C MET A 79 -7.56 8.95 0.18
N ALA A 80 -8.01 9.91 0.98
CA ALA A 80 -9.33 10.52 0.86
C ALA A 80 -9.52 11.16 -0.53
N PHE A 81 -8.58 12.01 -0.96
CA PHE A 81 -8.59 12.62 -2.29
C PHE A 81 -8.61 11.58 -3.42
N MET A 82 -7.81 10.51 -3.30
CA MET A 82 -7.80 9.40 -4.26
C MET A 82 -9.13 8.63 -4.29
N THR A 83 -9.88 8.58 -3.19
CA THR A 83 -11.17 7.88 -3.11
C THR A 83 -12.37 8.74 -3.52
N PHE A 84 -12.30 10.06 -3.34
CA PHE A 84 -13.40 10.98 -3.66
C PHE A 84 -13.47 11.30 -5.16
N SER A 85 -12.33 11.31 -5.85
CA SER A 85 -12.30 11.61 -7.28
C SER A 85 -12.54 10.37 -8.13
N LYS A 86 -13.59 10.38 -8.95
CA LYS A 86 -13.84 9.35 -9.98
C LYS A 86 -12.85 9.42 -11.14
N LYS A 87 -12.13 10.55 -11.30
CA LYS A 87 -11.10 10.78 -12.32
C LYS A 87 -9.71 10.88 -11.66
N GLY A 88 -8.65 10.47 -12.34
CA GLY A 88 -7.30 10.60 -11.80
C GLY A 88 -6.93 12.07 -11.54
N ILE A 89 -6.44 12.38 -10.34
CA ILE A 89 -5.97 13.73 -9.99
C ILE A 89 -4.52 13.89 -10.49
N SER A 90 -4.18 15.06 -11.03
CA SER A 90 -2.80 15.35 -11.45
C SER A 90 -1.88 15.47 -10.22
N ALA A 91 -0.58 15.24 -10.40
CA ALA A 91 0.39 15.41 -9.31
C ALA A 91 0.39 16.87 -8.83
N ALA A 92 0.31 17.84 -9.74
CA ALA A 92 0.27 19.25 -9.40
C ALA A 92 -0.98 19.61 -8.57
N GLU A 93 -2.15 19.06 -8.93
CA GLU A 93 -3.38 19.32 -8.19
C GLU A 93 -3.36 18.66 -6.81
N LEU A 94 -2.85 17.42 -6.71
CA LEU A 94 -2.68 16.77 -5.41
C LEU A 94 -1.68 17.53 -4.52
N GLN A 95 -0.60 18.06 -5.11
CA GLN A 95 0.38 18.89 -4.40
C GLN A 95 -0.25 20.17 -3.85
N ARG A 96 -1.05 20.86 -4.68
CA ARG A 96 -1.78 22.09 -4.33
C ARG A 96 -2.75 21.85 -3.18
N GLN A 97 -3.54 20.78 -3.26
CA GLN A 97 -4.56 20.42 -2.26
C GLN A 97 -3.94 19.99 -0.92
N LEU A 98 -2.80 19.28 -0.96
CA LEU A 98 -2.10 18.84 0.26
C LEU A 98 -1.15 19.89 0.84
N ASN A 99 -1.02 21.06 0.20
CA ASN A 99 -0.05 22.11 0.53
C ASN A 99 1.37 21.55 0.78
N HIS A 100 1.81 20.64 -0.09
CA HIS A 100 3.06 19.88 0.12
C HIS A 100 4.20 20.41 -0.75
N THR A 101 5.38 20.61 -0.15
CA THR A 101 6.54 21.20 -0.86
C THR A 101 7.29 20.20 -1.74
N ARG A 102 7.41 18.94 -1.32
CA ARG A 102 8.19 17.94 -2.08
C ARG A 102 7.36 17.29 -3.18
N TYR A 103 7.79 17.48 -4.42
CA TYR A 103 7.21 16.87 -5.61
C TYR A 103 7.36 15.34 -5.66
N THR A 104 8.43 14.78 -5.11
CA THR A 104 8.74 13.33 -5.11
C THR A 104 7.71 12.49 -4.35
N THR A 105 7.26 12.96 -3.20
CA THR A 105 6.16 12.34 -2.45
C THR A 105 4.88 12.26 -3.29
N ILE A 106 4.52 13.38 -3.93
CA ILE A 106 3.27 13.51 -4.66
C ILE A 106 3.29 12.68 -5.94
N THR A 107 4.43 12.64 -6.63
CA THR A 107 4.63 11.76 -7.79
C THR A 107 4.59 10.28 -7.42
N THR A 108 5.05 9.91 -6.22
CA THR A 108 4.97 8.52 -5.73
C THR A 108 3.51 8.11 -5.51
N LEU A 109 2.72 8.95 -4.81
CA LEU A 109 1.28 8.73 -4.60
C LEU A 109 0.51 8.65 -5.93
N LYS A 110 0.81 9.54 -6.88
CA LYS A 110 0.26 9.48 -8.25
C LYS A 110 0.64 8.18 -8.96
N SER A 111 1.89 7.75 -8.86
CA SER A 111 2.35 6.52 -9.51
C SER A 111 1.62 5.29 -8.96
N VAL A 112 1.35 5.25 -7.65
CA VAL A 112 0.51 4.21 -7.03
C VAL A 112 -0.91 4.24 -7.59
N HIS A 113 -1.54 5.42 -7.70
CA HIS A 113 -2.89 5.55 -8.28
C HIS A 113 -2.96 5.07 -9.73
N ILE A 114 -1.94 5.40 -10.53
CA ILE A 114 -1.82 4.93 -11.93
C ILE A 114 -1.65 3.42 -11.98
N ALA A 115 -0.79 2.85 -11.13
CA ALA A 115 -0.59 1.40 -11.06
C ALA A 115 -1.90 0.67 -10.73
N ILE A 116 -2.65 1.15 -9.73
CA ILE A 116 -3.98 0.59 -9.37
C ILE A 116 -4.96 0.70 -10.55
N SER A 117 -5.01 1.85 -11.22
CA SER A 117 -5.90 2.07 -12.37
C SER A 117 -5.57 1.13 -13.54
N ASN A 118 -4.28 0.93 -13.82
CA ASN A 118 -3.81 0.00 -14.83
C ASN A 118 -4.09 -1.45 -14.46
N ALA A 119 -3.91 -1.83 -13.19
CA ALA A 119 -4.25 -3.16 -12.69
C ALA A 119 -5.74 -3.42 -12.90
N LYS A 120 -6.61 -2.51 -12.47
CA LYS A 120 -8.06 -2.61 -12.65
C LYS A 120 -8.43 -2.80 -14.12
N ARG A 121 -7.87 -2.00 -15.03
CA ARG A 121 -8.13 -2.11 -16.48
C ARG A 121 -7.67 -3.45 -17.04
N THR A 122 -6.48 -3.91 -16.65
CA THR A 122 -5.90 -5.18 -17.10
C THR A 122 -6.77 -6.35 -16.63
N LEU A 123 -7.15 -6.34 -15.35
CA LEU A 123 -7.95 -7.39 -14.75
C LEU A 123 -9.34 -7.49 -15.39
N LEU A 124 -10.02 -6.35 -15.60
CA LEU A 124 -11.34 -6.33 -16.24
C LEU A 124 -11.29 -6.63 -17.75
N GLY A 125 -10.16 -6.32 -18.41
CA GLY A 125 -10.02 -6.49 -19.86
C GLY A 125 -9.59 -7.89 -20.29
N ILE A 126 -8.81 -8.60 -19.46
CA ILE A 126 -8.28 -9.92 -19.80
C ILE A 126 -9.15 -11.04 -19.23
N TYR A 127 -9.74 -10.84 -18.05
CA TYR A 127 -10.39 -11.92 -17.31
C TYR A 127 -11.91 -11.75 -17.26
N HIS A 128 -12.63 -12.71 -17.85
CA HIS A 128 -14.10 -12.76 -17.79
C HIS A 128 -14.65 -12.96 -16.37
N LYS A 129 -13.94 -13.72 -15.53
CA LYS A 129 -14.33 -13.96 -14.12
C LYS A 129 -13.10 -14.11 -13.24
N ILE A 130 -12.96 -13.22 -12.27
CA ILE A 130 -11.89 -13.24 -11.28
C ILE A 130 -12.38 -14.01 -10.06
N LYS A 131 -11.74 -15.13 -9.75
CA LYS A 131 -12.02 -15.88 -8.52
C LYS A 131 -11.07 -15.41 -7.41
N GLY A 132 -11.60 -15.12 -6.23
CA GLY A 132 -10.80 -14.63 -5.09
C GLY A 132 -9.61 -15.51 -4.75
N LYS A 133 -9.74 -16.84 -4.86
CA LYS A 133 -8.64 -17.80 -4.61
C LYS A 133 -7.43 -17.65 -5.54
N TYR A 134 -7.59 -17.00 -6.69
CA TYR A 134 -6.49 -16.77 -7.65
C TYR A 134 -6.09 -15.28 -7.70
N LEU A 135 -6.61 -14.43 -6.80
CA LEU A 135 -6.35 -12.99 -6.83
C LEU A 135 -4.86 -12.67 -6.86
N GLN A 136 -4.08 -13.36 -6.03
CA GLN A 136 -2.63 -13.16 -5.97
C GLN A 136 -1.96 -13.47 -7.30
N ASN A 137 -2.35 -14.53 -8.01
CA ASN A 137 -1.76 -14.89 -9.30
C ASN A 137 -2.03 -13.81 -10.37
N TYR A 138 -3.24 -13.27 -10.40
CA TYR A 138 -3.56 -12.17 -11.32
C TYR A 138 -2.75 -10.90 -11.02
N LEU A 139 -2.51 -10.61 -9.72
CA LEU A 139 -1.69 -9.48 -9.29
C LEU A 139 -0.20 -9.72 -9.59
N ASP A 140 0.30 -10.93 -9.39
CA ASP A 140 1.69 -11.31 -9.69
C ASP A 140 1.96 -11.16 -11.19
N GLU A 141 1.04 -11.60 -12.04
CA GLU A 141 1.12 -11.41 -13.48
C GLU A 141 1.07 -9.92 -13.87
N PHE A 142 0.19 -9.12 -13.26
CA PHE A 142 0.17 -7.68 -13.47
C PHE A 142 1.51 -7.04 -13.08
N CYS A 143 2.06 -7.40 -11.92
CA CYS A 143 3.36 -6.92 -11.44
C CYS A 143 4.48 -7.32 -12.41
N TYR A 144 4.48 -8.56 -12.90
CA TYR A 144 5.41 -9.03 -13.91
C TYR A 144 5.32 -8.19 -15.19
N LYS A 145 4.11 -7.97 -15.72
CA LYS A 145 3.85 -7.14 -16.90
C LYS A 145 4.21 -5.66 -16.71
N LEU A 146 4.03 -5.13 -15.51
CA LEU A 146 4.41 -3.76 -15.17
C LEU A 146 5.94 -3.62 -15.10
N ASN A 147 6.58 -4.56 -14.42
CA ASN A 147 8.02 -4.54 -14.15
C ASN A 147 8.87 -4.98 -15.35
N ARG A 148 8.28 -5.63 -16.37
CA ARG A 148 8.98 -6.06 -17.59
C ARG A 148 9.79 -4.94 -18.27
N ARG A 149 9.34 -3.69 -18.11
CA ARG A 149 9.97 -2.50 -18.69
C ARG A 149 11.36 -2.23 -18.11
N TYR A 150 11.68 -2.81 -16.96
CA TYR A 150 12.95 -2.64 -16.25
C TYR A 150 13.88 -3.87 -16.38
N PHE A 151 13.53 -4.86 -17.21
CA PHE A 151 14.29 -6.12 -17.29
C PHE A 151 15.43 -6.10 -18.31
N ALA A 152 15.54 -5.07 -19.16
CA ALA A 152 16.62 -4.87 -20.14
C ALA A 152 16.97 -6.19 -20.89
N GLU A 153 18.26 -6.52 -21.03
CA GLU A 153 18.75 -7.76 -21.68
C GLU A 153 18.31 -9.06 -20.98
N ARG A 154 17.85 -9.02 -19.72
CA ARG A 154 17.40 -10.21 -18.97
C ARG A 154 15.94 -10.57 -19.24
N LEU A 155 15.27 -9.89 -20.17
CA LEU A 155 13.86 -10.09 -20.46
C LEU A 155 13.57 -11.53 -20.94
N PHE A 156 14.44 -12.08 -21.80
CA PHE A 156 14.27 -13.43 -22.34
C PHE A 156 14.32 -14.50 -21.23
N ASP A 157 15.36 -14.50 -20.40
CA ASP A 157 15.51 -15.47 -19.31
C ASP A 157 14.37 -15.37 -18.28
N ARG A 158 13.89 -14.15 -18.01
CA ARG A 158 12.74 -13.92 -17.12
C ARG A 158 11.42 -14.39 -17.73
N LEU A 159 11.27 -14.37 -19.05
CA LEU A 159 10.10 -14.93 -19.74
C LEU A 159 10.13 -16.46 -19.65
N VAL A 160 11.29 -17.09 -19.84
CA VAL A 160 11.47 -18.54 -19.67
C VAL A 160 11.05 -18.96 -18.26
N VAL A 161 11.54 -18.29 -17.21
CA VAL A 161 11.14 -18.59 -15.83
C VAL A 161 9.62 -18.43 -15.62
N ALA A 162 9.03 -17.35 -16.16
CA ALA A 162 7.60 -17.08 -16.02
C ALA A 162 6.72 -18.13 -16.73
N VAL A 163 7.13 -18.67 -17.88
CA VAL A 163 6.34 -19.72 -18.55
C VAL A 163 6.51 -21.09 -17.89
N THR A 164 7.65 -21.35 -17.24
CA THR A 164 7.90 -22.61 -16.53
C THR A 164 7.27 -22.68 -15.14
N HIS A 165 6.96 -21.54 -14.53
CA HIS A 165 6.51 -21.49 -13.15
C HIS A 165 5.00 -21.80 -13.04
N GLN A 166 4.64 -22.76 -12.18
CA GLN A 166 3.25 -23.14 -11.94
C GLN A 166 2.56 -22.15 -10.99
N TYR A 167 1.96 -21.09 -11.54
CA TYR A 167 1.25 -20.09 -10.74
C TYR A 167 -0.12 -20.58 -10.23
N TRP A 168 -0.81 -21.42 -11.00
CA TRP A 168 -2.22 -21.76 -10.74
C TRP A 168 -2.43 -22.92 -9.77
N TYR A 169 -1.38 -23.71 -9.55
CA TYR A 169 -1.40 -24.93 -8.76
C TYR A 169 -0.34 -24.84 -7.67
N LYS A 170 -0.54 -23.97 -6.68
CA LYS A 170 0.20 -24.08 -5.42
C LYS A 170 -0.57 -25.00 -4.48
N SER A 171 0.08 -26.09 -4.11
CA SER A 171 -0.28 -27.02 -3.04
C SER A 171 -0.28 -26.29 -1.70
N GLY A 172 -1.37 -26.43 -0.93
CA GLY A 172 -1.41 -26.22 0.53
C GLY A 172 -1.13 -24.80 1.02
#